data_AF-A0A844M3R9-F1
#
_entry.id   AF-A0A844M3R9-F1
#
_cell.length_a   1.000
_cell.length_b   1.000
_cell.length_c   1.000
_cell.angle_alpha   90.00
_cell.angle_beta   90.00
_cell.angle_gamma   90.00
#
_symmetry.space_group_name_H-M   'P 1'
#
loop_
_entity.id
_entity.type
_entity.pdbx_description
1 polymer ?
#
loop_
_entity_poly.entity_id
_entity_poly.type
_entity_poly.pdbx_seq_one_letter_code
_entity_poly.pdbx_strand_id
1 'polypeptide(L)'
;YGIVQQVEDLGAYKRVHTEDKTYDAKTIIVATGAKYRLLNVPGEDTFTSRGVSYCAVCDGAFFRNQDLLVVGGGDSAVEEAIYLT
;
A
#
# COMPACT_ATOMS: atom_id res chain seq x y z
N TYR A 1 6.65 7.71 -17.73
CA TYR A 1 6.14 7.36 -16.39
C TYR A 1 6.30 8.59 -15.51
N GLY A 2 5.34 8.88 -14.65
CA GLY A 2 5.40 10.05 -13.75
C GLY A 2 4.40 9.87 -12.61
N ILE A 3 4.77 10.34 -11.42
CA ILE A 3 3.88 10.32 -10.26
C ILE A 3 2.86 11.44 -10.44
N VAL A 4 1.57 11.09 -10.45
CA VAL A 4 0.48 12.07 -10.59
C VAL A 4 0.37 12.88 -9.29
N GLN A 5 0.43 14.21 -9.41
CA GLN A 5 0.31 15.15 -8.30
C GLN A 5 -1.09 15.79 -8.24
N GLN A 6 -1.70 16.03 -9.40
CA GLN A 6 -3.00 16.69 -9.48
C GLN A 6 -3.75 16.28 -10.76
N VAL A 7 -5.08 16.25 -10.66
CA VAL A 7 -6.00 16.15 -11.80
C VAL A 7 -6.92 17.36 -11.80
N GLU A 8 -7.00 18.05 -12.93
CA GLU A 8 -7.89 19.20 -13.15
C GLU A 8 -9.00 18.85 -14.14
N ASP A 9 -10.24 19.25 -13.82
CA ASP A 9 -11.39 19.12 -14.72
C ASP A 9 -11.60 20.42 -15.50
N LEU A 10 -11.37 20.37 -16.82
CA LEU A 10 -11.53 21.49 -17.75
C LEU A 10 -12.79 21.35 -18.62
N GLY A 11 -13.77 20.55 -18.17
CA GLY A 11 -15.01 20.28 -18.90
C GLY A 11 -14.82 19.23 -19.99
N ALA A 12 -14.55 19.68 -21.23
CA ALA A 12 -14.47 18.79 -22.41
C ALA A 12 -13.31 17.78 -22.36
N TYR A 13 -12.28 18.08 -21.57
CA TYR A 13 -11.15 17.21 -21.29
C TYR A 13 -10.67 17.46 -19.86
N LYS A 14 -9.78 16.60 -19.39
CA LYS A 14 -9.15 16.63 -18.07
C LYS A 14 -7.64 16.74 -18.27
N ARG A 15 -6.96 17.40 -17.34
CA ARG A 15 -5.51 17.57 -17.35
C ARG A 15 -4.89 16.88 -16.15
N VAL A 16 -3.88 16.05 -16.40
CA VAL A 16 -3.14 15.31 -15.38
C VAL A 16 -1.75 15.91 -15.24
N HIS A 17 -1.43 16.41 -14.06
CA HIS A 17 -0.11 16.91 -13.70
C HIS A 17 0.70 15.80 -13.07
N THR A 18 1.87 15.53 -13.66
CA THR A 18 2.91 14.69 -13.06
C THR A 18 4.11 15.57 -12.69
N GLU A 19 5.10 15.00 -12.01
CA GLU A 19 6.32 15.71 -11.58
C GLU A 19 7.00 16.49 -12.73
N ASP A 20 7.12 15.88 -13.91
CA ASP A 20 7.87 16.45 -15.03
C ASP A 20 7.00 16.88 -16.22
N LYS A 21 5.76 16.37 -16.32
CA LYS A 21 4.93 16.47 -17.53
C LYS A 21 3.45 16.65 -17.23
N THR A 22 2.74 17.15 -18.22
CA THR A 22 1.28 17.29 -18.19
C THR A 22 0.65 16.53 -19.34
N TYR A 23 -0.49 15.90 -19.10
CA TYR A 23 -1.21 15.08 -20.07
C TYR A 23 -2.67 15.49 -20.14
N ASP A 24 -3.20 15.66 -21.36
CA ASP A 24 -4.63 15.96 -21.59
C ASP A 24 -5.35 14.69 -22.06
N ALA A 25 -6.51 14.41 -21.46
CA ALA A 25 -7.32 13.23 -21.78
C ALA A 25 -8.82 13.54 -21.68
N LYS A 26 -9.64 12.88 -22.51
CA LYS A 26 -11.11 13.02 -22.42
C LYS A 26 -11.69 12.37 -21.17
N THR A 27 -11.08 11.28 -20.74
CA THR A 27 -11.51 10.45 -19.60
C THR A 27 -10.30 10.02 -18.80
N ILE A 28 -10.44 9.92 -17.47
CA ILE A 28 -9.42 9.44 -16.54
C ILE A 28 -9.98 8.23 -15.79
N ILE A 29 -9.18 7.16 -15.67
CA ILE A 29 -9.48 6.02 -14.81
C ILE A 29 -8.52 6.07 -13.62
N VAL A 30 -9.06 6.21 -12.40
CA VAL A 30 -8.25 6.24 -11.18
C VAL A 30 -8.09 4.82 -10.64
N ALA A 31 -6.86 4.29 -10.73
CA ALA A 31 -6.51 2.94 -10.30
C ALA A 31 -5.23 2.95 -9.44
N THR A 32 -5.09 3.93 -8.55
CA THR A 32 -3.86 4.16 -7.75
C THR A 32 -3.64 3.16 -6.61
N GLY A 33 -4.57 2.21 -6.43
CA GLY A 33 -4.52 1.22 -5.35
C GLY A 33 -4.69 1.85 -3.96
N ALA A 34 -4.19 1.14 -2.95
CA ALA A 34 -4.21 1.54 -1.55
C ALA A 34 -2.82 1.33 -0.92
N LYS A 35 -2.61 1.92 0.26
CA LYS A 35 -1.42 1.69 1.11
C LYS A 35 -1.87 1.17 2.47
N TYR A 36 -1.09 0.28 3.06
CA TYR A 36 -1.31 -0.17 4.42
C TYR A 36 -1.19 1.00 5.39
N ARG A 37 -1.97 0.94 6.48
CA ARG A 37 -1.92 1.96 7.54
C ARG A 37 -0.81 1.59 8.51
N LEU A 38 0.07 2.53 8.80
CA LEU A 38 1.07 2.40 9.86
C LEU A 38 0.40 2.50 11.24
N LEU A 39 0.90 1.74 12.21
CA LEU A 39 0.50 1.80 13.61
C LEU A 39 1.05 3.06 14.30
N ASN A 40 2.15 3.63 13.79
CA ASN A 40 2.89 4.76 14.34
C ASN A 40 3.38 4.51 15.76
N VAL A 41 3.93 3.31 16.00
CA VAL A 41 4.50 2.92 17.31
C VAL A 41 6.03 2.89 17.27
N PRO A 42 6.71 3.14 18.41
CA PRO A 42 8.16 3.03 18.47
C PRO A 42 8.66 1.68 17.97
N GLY A 43 9.64 1.70 17.06
CA GLY A 43 10.24 0.50 16.48
C GLY A 43 9.59 -0.01 15.20
N GLU A 44 8.37 0.41 14.83
CA GLU A 44 7.68 -0.06 13.62
C GLU A 44 8.53 0.16 12.35
N ASP A 45 9.00 1.40 12.14
CA ASP A 45 9.85 1.75 11.00
C ASP A 45 11.24 1.09 11.11
N THR A 46 11.85 1.10 12.29
CA THR A 46 13.19 0.55 12.54
C THR A 46 13.28 -0.95 12.27
N PHE A 47 12.21 -1.70 12.54
CA PHE A 47 12.13 -3.15 12.36
C PHE A 47 11.35 -3.56 11.10
N THR A 48 10.94 -2.61 10.25
CA THR A 48 10.35 -2.93 8.94
C THR A 48 11.32 -3.78 8.12
N SER A 49 10.83 -4.87 7.53
CA SER A 49 11.62 -5.90 6.83
C SER A 49 12.64 -6.64 7.71
N ARG A 50 12.59 -6.49 9.04
CA ARG A 50 13.48 -7.14 10.03
C ARG A 50 12.72 -7.70 11.23
N GLY A 51 11.42 -7.96 11.06
CA GLY A 51 10.51 -8.43 12.11
C GLY A 51 9.11 -7.82 11.98
N VAL A 52 8.99 -6.62 11.40
CA VAL A 52 7.72 -5.99 11.03
C VAL A 52 7.48 -6.20 9.52
N SER A 53 6.31 -6.74 9.16
CA SER A 53 5.86 -6.96 7.78
C SER A 53 4.40 -6.56 7.62
N TYR A 54 4.03 -6.19 6.40
CA TYR A 54 2.66 -5.79 6.01
C TYR A 54 2.07 -6.71 4.92
N CYS A 55 2.72 -7.84 4.63
CA CYS A 55 2.28 -8.82 3.62
C CYS A 55 2.75 -10.22 4.03
N ALA A 56 1.83 -11.08 4.51
CA ALA A 56 2.22 -12.42 4.97
C ALA A 56 2.66 -13.32 3.83
N VAL A 57 2.06 -13.21 2.66
CA VAL A 57 2.47 -13.97 1.46
C VAL A 57 3.90 -13.62 1.04
N CYS A 58 4.30 -12.36 1.20
CA CYS A 58 5.62 -11.88 0.81
C CYS A 58 6.72 -12.40 1.75
N ASP A 59 6.50 -12.31 3.07
CA ASP A 59 7.56 -12.50 4.06
C ASP A 59 7.36 -13.72 4.99
N GLY A 60 6.18 -14.33 5.02
CA GLY A 60 5.83 -15.37 6.01
C GLY A 60 6.76 -16.58 6.01
N ALA A 61 7.30 -16.95 4.84
CA ALA A 61 8.25 -18.05 4.71
C ALA A 61 9.55 -17.85 5.52
N PHE A 62 9.94 -16.60 5.80
CA PHE A 62 11.15 -16.29 6.57
C PHE A 62 10.99 -16.53 8.09
N PHE A 63 9.75 -16.61 8.58
CA PHE A 63 9.44 -16.71 10.01
C PHE A 63 9.01 -18.11 10.45
N ARG A 64 9.42 -19.14 9.71
CA ARG A 64 9.06 -20.53 10.03
C ARG A 64 9.49 -20.92 11.45
N ASN A 65 8.58 -21.56 12.18
CA ASN A 65 8.77 -21.98 13.58
C ASN A 65 9.08 -20.82 14.54
N GLN A 66 8.68 -19.60 14.21
CA GLN A 66 8.76 -18.46 15.13
C GLN A 66 7.37 -18.12 15.65
N ASP A 67 7.33 -17.46 16.80
CA ASP A 67 6.09 -16.88 17.33
C ASP A 67 5.77 -15.60 16.56
N LEU A 68 4.55 -15.51 16.02
CA LEU A 68 4.08 -14.40 15.20
C LEU A 68 2.98 -13.62 15.91
N LEU A 69 2.96 -12.31 15.69
CA LEU A 69 1.90 -11.40 16.13
C LEU A 69 1.28 -10.72 14.91
N VAL A 70 -0.04 -10.85 14.75
CA VAL A 70 -0.82 -10.13 13.75
C VAL A 70 -1.62 -9.03 14.44
N VAL A 71 -1.51 -7.79 13.95
CA VAL A 71 -2.18 -6.63 14.52
C VAL A 71 -3.35 -6.23 13.63
N GLY A 72 -4.57 -6.35 14.16
CA GLY A 72 -5.82 -5.98 13.48
C GLY A 72 -6.91 -7.00 13.74
N GLY A 73 -8.14 -6.68 13.34
CA GLY A 73 -9.31 -7.56 13.48
C GLY A 73 -10.29 -7.51 12.32
N GLY A 74 -9.87 -6.95 11.18
CA GLY A 74 -10.63 -7.01 9.93
C GLY A 74 -10.21 -8.21 9.08
N ASP A 75 -10.84 -8.35 7.91
CA ASP A 75 -10.65 -9.49 7.01
C ASP A 75 -9.16 -9.76 6.71
N SER A 76 -8.41 -8.72 6.32
CA SER A 76 -6.98 -8.87 6.03
C SER A 76 -6.18 -9.41 7.23
N ALA A 77 -6.49 -8.99 8.46
CA ALA A 77 -5.76 -9.50 9.63
C ALA A 77 -6.09 -10.97 9.90
N VAL A 78 -7.36 -11.34 9.77
CA VAL A 78 -7.83 -12.70 10.05
C VAL A 78 -7.34 -13.68 8.99
N GLU A 79 -7.50 -13.34 7.71
CA GLU A 79 -7.08 -14.20 6.59
C GLU A 79 -5.56 -14.40 6.57
N GLU A 80 -4.79 -13.32 6.75
CA GLU A 80 -3.32 -13.41 6.75
C GLU A 80 -2.81 -14.15 8.00
N ALA A 81 -3.48 -14.04 9.16
CA ALA A 81 -3.13 -14.83 10.34
C ALA A 81 -3.35 -16.33 10.11
N ILE A 82 -4.47 -16.72 9.50
CA ILE A 82 -4.76 -18.12 9.14
C ILE A 82 -3.72 -18.65 8.14
N TYR A 83 -3.29 -17.82 7.19
CA TYR A 83 -2.25 -18.21 6.23
C TYR A 83 -0.89 -18.49 6.90
N LEU A 84 -0.58 -17.82 8.01
CA LEU A 84 0.69 -17.94 8.73
C LEU A 84 0.73 -19.12 9.73
N THR A 85 -0.40 -19.75 10.02
CA THR A 85 -0.56 -20.87 10.96
C THR A 85 -0.78 -22.19 10.25
#